data_AF-A0A834TSR3-F1
#
_entry.id   AF-A0A834TSR3-F1
#
_cell.length_a   1.000
_cell.length_b   1.000
_cell.length_c   1.000
_cell.angle_alpha   90.00
_cell.angle_beta   90.00
_cell.angle_gamma   90.00
#
_symmetry.space_group_name_H-M   'P 1'
#
loop_
_entity.id
_entity.type
_entity.pdbx_description
1 polymer ?
#
loop_
_entity_poly.entity_id
_entity_poly.type
_entity_poly.pdbx_seq_one_letter_code
_entity_poly.pdbx_strand_id
1 'polypeptide(L)'
;MRVFLWSLSHESIMTENQREKRRMTNSNTCKRCHTVSETPLHALRDCPFVVNYWKTVVNPSLWNKFFNMGTKDWIQFNLSVVRNHAANWESKFATSCWLIWKQRNESVFNNKRLHSMDLMPIIEAQTREMLTAMCLEQRDDQCLTHTNSNRWEAPDDGWINFNTDGSHKIDTNQIACGGVARNQSGKWIVGFNKRIGKGNALSAEIWGIWFALQIAWEHKFPKN
;
A
#
# COMPACT_ATOMS: atom_id res chain seq x y z
N MET A 1 0.60 1.83 -0.86
CA MET A 1 2.07 2.11 -0.92
C MET A 1 2.60 3.02 0.18
N ARG A 2 1.91 4.11 0.56
CA ARG A 2 2.44 5.13 1.49
C ARG A 2 2.96 4.58 2.83
N VAL A 3 2.21 3.68 3.47
CA VAL A 3 2.61 3.04 4.74
C VAL A 3 3.86 2.15 4.57
N PHE A 4 3.97 1.45 3.44
CA PHE A 4 5.12 0.59 3.15
C PHE A 4 6.39 1.41 2.96
N LEU A 5 6.35 2.47 2.12
CA LEU A 5 7.51 3.32 1.89
C LEU A 5 7.93 4.08 3.15
N TRP A 6 6.97 4.49 3.98
CA TRP A 6 7.25 5.05 5.30
C TRP A 6 7.94 4.03 6.21
N SER A 7 7.45 2.79 6.26
CA SER A 7 8.06 1.73 7.06
C SER A 7 9.49 1.43 6.56
N LEU A 8 9.68 1.42 5.25
CA LEU A 8 10.98 1.23 4.60
C LEU A 8 11.96 2.36 4.93
N SER A 9 11.52 3.63 4.90
CA SER A 9 12.38 4.77 5.21
C SER A 9 12.83 4.82 6.68
N HIS A 10 12.07 4.17 7.57
CA HIS A 10 12.42 3.97 8.97
C HIS A 10 13.11 2.61 9.22
N GLU A 11 13.49 1.89 8.16
CA GLU A 11 14.12 0.57 8.22
C GLU A 11 13.36 -0.46 9.06
N SER A 12 12.04 -0.31 9.13
CA SER A 12 11.17 -1.02 10.07
C SER A 12 10.38 -2.18 9.43
N ILE A 13 10.57 -2.42 8.13
CA ILE A 13 10.00 -3.58 7.45
C ILE A 13 10.57 -4.88 8.03
N MET A 14 9.77 -5.95 8.02
CA MET A 14 10.04 -7.20 8.74
C MET A 14 11.06 -8.13 8.06
N THR A 15 12.25 -7.60 7.75
CA THR A 15 13.40 -8.36 7.27
C THR A 15 14.01 -9.23 8.38
N GLU A 16 14.84 -10.21 8.03
CA GLU A 16 15.41 -11.13 9.03
C GLU A 16 16.24 -10.39 10.10
N ASN A 17 16.95 -9.30 9.76
CA ASN A 17 17.63 -8.48 10.78
C ASN A 17 16.66 -7.82 11.78
N GLN A 18 15.48 -7.38 11.33
CA GLN A 18 14.45 -6.81 12.19
C GLN A 18 13.75 -7.90 13.02
N ARG A 19 13.59 -9.09 12.46
CA ARG A 19 13.07 -10.25 13.19
C ARG A 19 14.02 -10.68 14.31
N GLU A 20 15.31 -10.73 14.05
CA GLU A 20 16.32 -11.08 15.04
C GLU A 20 16.37 -10.03 16.17
N LYS A 21 16.41 -8.74 15.82
CA LYS A 21 16.32 -7.63 16.79
C LYS A 21 15.10 -7.75 17.72
N ARG A 22 13.99 -8.27 17.20
CA ARG A 22 12.74 -8.50 17.94
C ARG A 22 12.61 -9.91 18.53
N ARG A 23 13.69 -10.70 18.52
CA ARG A 23 13.75 -12.07 19.08
C ARG A 23 12.73 -13.05 18.46
N MET A 24 12.42 -12.87 17.18
CA MET A 24 11.50 -13.74 16.42
C MET A 24 12.23 -14.78 15.54
N THR A 25 13.55 -14.73 15.47
CA THR A 25 14.41 -15.68 14.75
C THR A 25 15.79 -15.66 15.40
N ASN A 26 16.53 -16.74 15.25
CA ASN A 26 17.91 -16.89 15.76
C ASN A 26 18.96 -16.59 14.69
N SER A 27 18.53 -16.21 13.48
CA SER A 27 19.41 -15.85 12.37
C SER A 27 18.81 -14.70 11.60
N ASN A 28 19.64 -13.69 11.33
CA ASN A 28 19.32 -12.59 10.44
C ASN A 28 19.68 -12.83 8.96
N THR A 29 20.14 -14.02 8.60
CA THR A 29 20.62 -14.31 7.24
C THR A 29 19.48 -14.28 6.22
N CYS A 30 19.72 -13.67 5.06
CA CYS A 30 18.75 -13.61 3.97
C CYS A 30 18.30 -14.99 3.52
N LYS A 31 16.99 -15.24 3.59
CA LYS A 31 16.37 -16.51 3.20
C LYS A 31 16.28 -16.74 1.69
N ARG A 32 16.71 -15.78 0.86
CA ARG A 32 16.77 -15.92 -0.61
C ARG A 32 18.17 -16.24 -1.11
N CYS A 33 19.20 -15.53 -0.65
CA CYS A 33 20.57 -15.76 -1.10
C CYS A 33 21.44 -16.53 -0.10
N HIS A 34 21.04 -16.61 1.17
CA HIS A 34 21.74 -17.33 2.23
C HIS A 34 23.18 -16.86 2.52
N THR A 35 23.58 -15.67 2.05
CA THR A 35 24.98 -15.20 2.15
C THR A 35 25.23 -14.15 3.24
N VAL A 36 24.32 -13.19 3.41
CA VAL A 36 24.53 -12.03 4.29
C VAL A 36 23.28 -11.73 5.11
N SER A 37 23.42 -10.87 6.12
CA SER A 37 22.29 -10.36 6.91
C SER A 37 21.28 -9.64 6.01
N GLU A 38 20.00 -9.97 6.16
CA GLU A 38 18.94 -9.34 5.38
C GLU A 38 18.54 -8.01 6.00
N THR A 39 19.11 -6.92 5.48
CA THR A 39 18.65 -5.55 5.73
C THR A 39 17.51 -5.17 4.77
N PRO A 40 16.77 -4.07 5.00
CA PRO A 40 15.79 -3.55 4.04
C PRO A 40 16.38 -3.29 2.64
N LEU A 41 17.58 -2.69 2.56
CA LEU A 41 18.28 -2.49 1.29
C LEU A 41 18.72 -3.81 0.65
N HIS A 42 19.22 -4.76 1.43
CA HIS A 42 19.52 -6.08 0.88
C HIS A 42 18.25 -6.75 0.34
N ALA A 43 17.16 -6.69 1.10
CA ALA A 43 15.89 -7.30 0.72
C ALA A 43 15.34 -6.73 -0.60
N LEU A 44 15.49 -5.42 -0.82
CA LEU A 44 14.85 -4.74 -1.95
C LEU A 44 15.80 -4.42 -3.10
N ARG A 45 17.12 -4.31 -2.87
CA ARG A 45 18.09 -3.76 -3.82
C ARG A 45 19.31 -4.66 -4.05
N ASP A 46 19.99 -5.06 -2.96
CA ASP A 46 21.34 -5.65 -3.07
C ASP A 46 21.35 -7.18 -3.16
N CYS A 47 20.23 -7.84 -2.84
CA CYS A 47 20.16 -9.30 -2.94
C CYS A 47 20.38 -9.75 -4.40
N PRO A 48 21.23 -10.78 -4.64
CA PRO A 48 21.43 -11.36 -5.97
C PRO A 48 20.12 -11.76 -6.67
N PHE A 49 19.09 -12.06 -5.90
CA PHE A 49 17.76 -12.39 -6.39
C PHE A 49 17.06 -11.23 -7.12
N VAL A 50 17.40 -9.97 -6.80
CA VAL A 50 16.71 -8.77 -7.31
C VAL A 50 17.65 -7.74 -7.94
N VAL A 51 18.96 -7.84 -7.73
CA VAL A 51 19.92 -6.85 -8.28
C VAL A 51 19.85 -6.76 -9.80
N ASN A 52 19.61 -7.89 -10.49
CA ASN A 52 19.48 -7.92 -11.94
C ASN A 52 18.23 -7.17 -12.43
N TYR A 53 17.14 -7.19 -11.66
CA TYR A 53 15.95 -6.36 -11.93
C TYR A 53 16.30 -4.89 -11.99
N TRP A 54 17.02 -4.39 -10.98
CA TRP A 54 17.38 -2.99 -10.96
C TRP A 54 18.33 -2.63 -12.10
N LYS A 55 19.26 -3.52 -12.47
CA LYS A 55 20.13 -3.31 -13.63
C LYS A 55 19.39 -3.26 -14.96
N THR A 56 18.21 -3.88 -15.11
CA THR A 56 17.41 -3.79 -16.34
C THR A 56 16.57 -2.51 -16.40
N VAL A 57 16.07 -2.02 -15.26
CA VAL A 57 15.14 -0.88 -15.24
C VAL A 57 15.78 0.48 -14.90
N VAL A 58 16.97 0.48 -14.29
CA VAL A 58 17.71 1.70 -13.93
C VAL A 58 18.74 2.01 -15.03
N ASN A 59 18.81 3.27 -15.45
CA ASN A 59 19.83 3.73 -16.40
C ASN A 59 21.25 3.37 -15.90
N PRO A 60 22.09 2.72 -16.71
CA PRO A 60 23.46 2.38 -16.35
C PRO A 60 24.30 3.53 -15.77
N SER A 61 24.09 4.76 -16.25
CA SER A 61 24.80 5.94 -15.74
C SER A 61 24.49 6.25 -14.27
N LEU A 62 23.36 5.76 -13.76
CA LEU A 62 22.92 5.96 -12.37
C LEU A 62 23.28 4.79 -11.45
N TRP A 63 23.80 3.67 -11.96
CA TRP A 63 24.04 2.46 -11.15
C TRP A 63 24.92 2.74 -9.93
N ASN A 64 26.05 3.44 -10.10
CA ASN A 64 26.94 3.74 -9.00
C ASN A 64 26.24 4.54 -7.89
N LYS A 65 25.41 5.50 -8.27
CA LYS A 65 24.63 6.30 -7.32
C LYS A 65 23.54 5.44 -6.65
N PHE A 66 22.79 4.68 -7.45
CA PHE A 66 21.64 3.89 -7.01
C PHE A 66 22.00 2.79 -5.99
N PHE A 67 23.09 2.06 -6.23
CA PHE A 67 23.50 0.93 -5.40
C PHE A 67 24.32 1.32 -4.16
N ASN A 68 24.82 2.55 -4.07
CA ASN A 68 25.64 3.01 -2.94
C ASN A 68 24.91 3.97 -1.97
N MET A 69 23.65 4.32 -2.22
CA MET A 69 22.85 5.17 -1.32
C MET A 69 22.43 4.44 -0.03
N GLY A 70 22.30 5.19 1.07
CA GLY A 70 21.59 4.73 2.26
C GLY A 70 20.08 4.66 2.03
N THR A 71 19.33 3.99 2.93
CA THR A 71 17.90 3.69 2.73
C THR A 71 17.05 4.93 2.47
N LYS A 72 17.24 5.99 3.28
CA LYS A 72 16.48 7.25 3.14
C LYS A 72 16.81 7.98 1.84
N ASP A 73 18.10 8.14 1.55
CA ASP A 73 18.57 8.82 0.33
C ASP A 73 18.12 8.06 -0.92
N TRP A 74 18.12 6.73 -0.88
CA TRP A 74 17.67 5.88 -1.98
C TRP A 74 16.18 6.09 -2.28
N ILE A 75 15.34 6.13 -1.24
CA ILE A 75 13.91 6.41 -1.41
C ILE A 75 13.69 7.83 -1.92
N GLN A 76 14.34 8.82 -1.29
CA GLN A 76 14.16 10.23 -1.65
C GLN A 76 14.60 10.50 -3.08
N PHE A 77 15.75 9.96 -3.50
CA PHE A 77 16.25 10.10 -4.87
C PHE A 77 15.25 9.56 -5.89
N ASN A 78 14.75 8.35 -5.68
CA ASN A 78 13.88 7.67 -6.65
C ASN A 78 12.41 8.14 -6.63
N LEU A 79 11.97 8.82 -5.56
CA LEU A 79 10.65 9.46 -5.48
C LEU A 79 10.69 10.95 -5.78
N SER A 80 11.88 11.52 -5.99
CA SER A 80 12.00 12.93 -6.34
C SER A 80 11.47 13.18 -7.76
N VAL A 81 10.69 14.25 -7.93
CA VAL A 81 10.13 14.70 -9.23
C VAL A 81 11.23 15.35 -10.09
N VAL A 82 12.47 14.91 -9.97
CA VAL A 82 13.58 15.43 -10.76
C VAL A 82 13.58 14.70 -12.10
N ARG A 83 13.65 15.47 -13.20
CA ARG A 83 13.59 15.08 -14.62
C ARG A 83 14.66 14.08 -15.11
N ASN A 84 15.32 13.36 -14.21
CA ASN A 84 16.43 12.45 -14.52
C ASN A 84 15.98 11.02 -14.81
N HIS A 85 14.67 10.73 -14.73
CA HIS A 85 14.14 9.40 -14.91
C HIS A 85 13.10 9.33 -16.05
N ALA A 86 12.86 8.11 -16.54
CA ALA A 86 11.81 7.84 -17.53
C ALA A 86 10.42 8.25 -16.99
N ALA A 87 9.45 8.41 -17.88
CA ALA A 87 8.08 8.74 -17.49
C ALA A 87 7.54 7.75 -16.44
N ASN A 88 6.85 8.28 -15.42
CA ASN A 88 6.24 7.54 -14.30
C ASN A 88 7.25 6.71 -13.47
N TRP A 89 8.51 7.13 -13.41
CA TRP A 89 9.56 6.40 -12.69
C TRP A 89 9.28 6.24 -11.21
N GLU A 90 8.82 7.28 -10.53
CA GLU A 90 8.51 7.26 -9.11
C GLU A 90 7.43 6.19 -8.80
N SER A 91 6.43 6.11 -9.66
CA SER A 91 5.36 5.11 -9.60
C SER A 91 5.91 3.70 -9.88
N LYS A 92 6.75 3.55 -10.92
CA LYS A 92 7.42 2.30 -11.26
C LYS A 92 8.28 1.80 -10.09
N PHE A 93 9.15 2.65 -9.56
CA PHE A 93 10.03 2.37 -8.44
C PHE A 93 9.27 1.95 -7.18
N ALA A 94 8.24 2.70 -6.79
CA ALA A 94 7.41 2.39 -5.64
C ALA A 94 6.71 1.02 -5.80
N THR A 95 6.21 0.75 -7.01
CA THR A 95 5.62 -0.53 -7.40
C THR A 95 6.59 -1.68 -7.31
N SER A 96 7.78 -1.54 -7.90
CA SER A 96 8.83 -2.54 -7.85
C SER A 96 9.20 -2.88 -6.40
N CYS A 97 9.42 -1.87 -5.54
CA CYS A 97 9.76 -2.09 -4.14
C CYS A 97 8.67 -2.89 -3.40
N TRP A 98 7.41 -2.54 -3.61
CA TRP A 98 6.28 -3.24 -3.01
C TRP A 98 6.16 -4.70 -3.50
N LEU A 99 6.27 -4.93 -4.81
CA LEU A 99 6.14 -6.27 -5.39
C LEU A 99 7.31 -7.17 -5.00
N ILE A 100 8.54 -6.65 -5.00
CA ILE A 100 9.72 -7.36 -4.51
C ILE A 100 9.52 -7.78 -3.05
N TRP A 101 9.04 -6.86 -2.21
CA TRP A 101 8.75 -7.14 -0.81
C TRP A 101 7.66 -8.21 -0.64
N LYS A 102 6.54 -8.06 -1.36
CA LYS A 102 5.43 -9.01 -1.35
C LYS A 102 5.89 -10.40 -1.75
N GLN A 103 6.64 -10.52 -2.85
CA GLN A 103 7.15 -11.81 -3.29
C GLN A 103 8.12 -12.43 -2.28
N ARG A 104 9.02 -11.62 -1.70
CA ARG A 104 9.92 -12.10 -0.65
C ARG A 104 9.12 -12.71 0.50
N ASN A 105 8.04 -12.06 0.93
CA ASN A 105 7.21 -12.58 2.01
C ASN A 105 6.45 -13.85 1.64
N GLU A 106 5.90 -13.94 0.42
CA GLU A 106 5.27 -15.18 -0.06
C GLU A 106 6.27 -16.36 -0.07
N SER A 107 7.51 -16.11 -0.48
CA SER A 107 8.57 -17.12 -0.48
C SER A 107 8.96 -17.55 0.94
N VAL A 108 9.09 -16.60 1.87
CA VAL A 108 9.54 -16.85 3.25
C VAL A 108 8.46 -17.47 4.14
N PHE A 109 7.20 -17.06 3.99
CA PHE A 109 6.12 -17.42 4.92
C PHE A 109 5.11 -18.41 4.34
N ASN A 110 4.94 -18.44 3.02
CA ASN A 110 3.94 -19.29 2.35
C ASN A 110 4.58 -20.40 1.50
N ASN A 111 5.89 -20.60 1.58
CA ASN A 111 6.67 -21.57 0.78
C ASN A 111 6.46 -21.44 -0.74
N LYS A 112 5.97 -20.31 -1.23
CA LYS A 112 5.80 -20.02 -2.67
C LYS A 112 7.13 -19.52 -3.25
N ARG A 113 8.10 -20.43 -3.33
CA ARG A 113 9.43 -20.12 -3.87
C ARG A 113 9.32 -19.99 -5.39
N LEU A 114 9.75 -18.83 -5.89
CA LEU A 114 10.00 -18.62 -7.32
C LEU A 114 11.50 -18.64 -7.55
N HIS A 115 11.90 -19.15 -8.71
CA HIS A 115 13.27 -18.95 -9.18
C HIS A 115 13.48 -17.48 -9.55
N SER A 116 14.70 -16.96 -9.41
CA SER A 116 14.99 -15.55 -9.71
C SER A 116 14.70 -15.19 -11.17
N MET A 117 14.90 -16.13 -12.09
CA MET A 117 14.60 -15.97 -13.51
C MET A 117 13.09 -15.81 -13.78
N ASP A 118 12.23 -16.47 -13.00
CA ASP A 118 10.77 -16.41 -13.17
C ASP A 118 10.16 -15.18 -12.51
N LEU A 119 10.88 -14.59 -11.54
CA LEU A 119 10.42 -13.39 -10.85
C LEU A 119 10.42 -12.16 -11.76
N MET A 120 11.43 -12.05 -12.64
CA MET A 120 11.63 -10.87 -13.48
C MET A 120 10.41 -10.58 -14.39
N PRO A 121 9.91 -11.56 -15.17
CA PRO A 121 8.70 -11.36 -15.98
C PRO A 121 7.46 -11.03 -15.15
N ILE A 122 7.32 -11.61 -13.96
CA ILE A 122 6.17 -11.38 -13.06
C ILE A 122 6.18 -9.97 -12.51
N ILE A 123 7.32 -9.49 -12.01
CA ILE A 123 7.45 -8.10 -11.53
C ILE A 123 7.18 -7.14 -12.67
N GLU A 124 7.72 -7.39 -13.87
CA GLU A 124 7.47 -6.53 -15.02
C GLU A 124 6.01 -6.51 -15.44
N ALA A 125 5.34 -7.68 -15.53
CA ALA A 125 3.93 -7.77 -15.87
C ALA A 125 3.04 -7.03 -14.86
N GLN A 126 3.22 -7.30 -13.57
CA GLN A 126 2.43 -6.65 -12.52
C GLN A 126 2.74 -5.15 -12.39
N THR A 127 3.98 -4.74 -12.64
CA THR A 127 4.33 -3.31 -12.67
C THR A 127 3.65 -2.62 -13.85
N ARG A 128 3.61 -3.24 -15.03
CA ARG A 128 2.89 -2.70 -16.18
C ARG A 128 1.39 -2.59 -15.90
N GLU A 129 0.76 -3.64 -15.38
CA GLU A 129 -0.66 -3.63 -15.02
C GLU A 129 -1.00 -2.52 -14.02
N MET A 130 -0.20 -2.37 -12.95
CA MET A 130 -0.39 -1.29 -11.98
C MET A 130 -0.23 0.09 -12.60
N LEU A 131 0.79 0.30 -13.44
CA LEU A 131 0.97 1.58 -14.15
C LEU A 131 -0.19 1.87 -15.11
N THR A 132 -0.71 0.85 -15.80
CA THR A 132 -1.88 0.99 -16.67
C THR A 132 -3.12 1.35 -15.87
N ALA A 133 -3.37 0.71 -14.73
CA ALA A 133 -4.48 1.04 -13.84
C ALA A 133 -4.39 2.49 -13.33
N MET A 134 -3.20 2.94 -12.92
CA MET A 134 -2.96 4.33 -12.51
C MET A 134 -3.22 5.34 -13.64
N CYS A 135 -2.88 5.01 -14.89
CA CYS A 135 -3.18 5.86 -16.04
C CYS A 135 -4.68 5.91 -16.37
N LEU A 136 -5.45 4.87 -16.05
CA LEU A 136 -6.90 4.85 -16.22
C LEU A 136 -7.58 5.71 -15.14
N GLU A 137 -7.13 5.63 -13.90
CA GLU A 137 -7.62 6.48 -12.80
C GLU A 137 -7.38 7.99 -13.07
N GLN A 138 -6.22 8.36 -13.63
CA GLN A 138 -5.92 9.76 -13.99
C GLN A 138 -6.83 10.34 -15.08
N ARG A 139 -7.50 9.51 -15.89
CA ARG A 139 -8.46 9.96 -16.90
C ARG A 139 -9.84 10.26 -16.30
N ASP A 140 -10.23 9.56 -15.24
CA ASP A 140 -11.46 9.86 -14.51
C ASP A 140 -11.33 11.15 -13.67
N ASP A 141 -10.14 11.43 -13.13
CA ASP A 141 -9.87 12.65 -12.35
C ASP A 141 -9.90 13.96 -13.17
N GLN A 142 -9.75 13.91 -14.50
CA GLN A 142 -9.81 15.11 -15.34
C GLN A 142 -11.22 15.70 -15.51
N CYS A 143 -12.27 15.03 -15.01
CA CYS A 143 -13.63 15.57 -15.03
C CYS A 143 -14.07 16.21 -13.70
N LEU A 144 -13.23 16.20 -12.64
CA LEU A 144 -13.58 16.75 -11.33
C LEU A 144 -12.40 17.50 -10.68
N THR A 145 -11.89 18.54 -11.34
CA THR A 145 -10.98 19.49 -10.69
C THR A 145 -11.77 20.41 -9.75
N HIS A 146 -12.13 19.90 -8.57
CA HIS A 146 -12.26 20.72 -7.38
C HIS A 146 -11.20 20.22 -6.40
N THR A 147 -10.30 21.12 -6.02
CA THR A 147 -9.22 20.87 -5.07
C THR A 147 -9.78 20.48 -3.70
N ASN A 148 -10.07 19.19 -3.50
CA ASN A 148 -10.38 18.68 -2.17
C ASN A 148 -9.06 18.26 -1.51
N SER A 149 -8.72 18.99 -0.45
CA SER A 149 -7.81 18.54 0.59
C SER A 149 -8.12 17.06 0.89
N ASN A 150 -7.17 16.15 0.60
CA ASN A 150 -7.27 14.72 0.93
C ASN A 150 -7.17 14.45 2.45
N ARG A 151 -7.53 15.44 3.28
CA ARG A 151 -7.58 15.33 4.73
C ARG A 151 -9.04 15.36 5.15
N TRP A 152 -9.39 14.50 6.09
CA TRP A 152 -10.69 14.53 6.73
C TRP A 152 -10.87 15.89 7.41
N GLU A 153 -11.94 16.59 7.08
CA GLU A 153 -12.33 17.85 7.70
C GLU A 153 -13.61 17.62 8.51
N ALA A 154 -13.68 18.24 9.68
CA ALA A 154 -14.87 18.16 10.52
C ALA A 154 -16.04 18.84 9.80
N PRO A 155 -17.27 18.32 9.93
CA PRO A 155 -18.43 18.93 9.30
C PRO A 155 -18.73 20.31 9.91
N ASP A 156 -19.49 21.13 9.18
CA ASP A 156 -19.96 22.43 9.65
C ASP A 156 -20.78 22.33 10.95
N ASP A 157 -20.94 23.45 11.65
CA ASP A 157 -21.69 23.48 12.90
C ASP A 157 -23.14 22.99 12.71
N GLY A 158 -23.60 22.17 13.66
CA GLY A 158 -24.90 21.50 13.58
C GLY A 158 -24.96 20.27 12.67
N TRP A 159 -23.88 19.92 11.95
CA TRP A 159 -23.84 18.73 11.10
C TRP A 159 -23.16 17.53 11.77
N ILE A 160 -23.66 16.34 11.43
CA ILE A 160 -23.04 15.06 11.78
C ILE A 160 -22.52 14.40 10.51
N ASN A 161 -21.24 14.03 10.49
CA ASN A 161 -20.63 13.32 9.37
C ASN A 161 -20.55 11.83 9.68
N PHE A 162 -21.09 11.00 8.78
CA PHE A 162 -20.90 9.55 8.80
C PHE A 162 -19.84 9.14 7.79
N ASN A 163 -18.80 8.47 8.27
CA ASN A 163 -17.85 7.77 7.41
C ASN A 163 -18.17 6.28 7.46
N THR A 164 -18.47 5.69 6.31
CA THR A 164 -18.80 4.27 6.17
C THR A 164 -17.78 3.57 5.30
N ASP A 165 -17.62 2.27 5.51
CA ASP A 165 -16.75 1.42 4.69
C ASP A 165 -17.36 0.01 4.56
N GLY A 166 -17.25 -0.56 3.37
CA GLY A 166 -17.65 -1.92 3.05
C GLY A 166 -16.45 -2.86 3.00
N SER A 167 -16.62 -4.08 3.49
CA SER A 167 -15.62 -5.14 3.39
C SER A 167 -16.19 -6.34 2.63
N HIS A 168 -15.38 -6.92 1.74
CA HIS A 168 -15.73 -8.08 0.95
C HIS A 168 -14.59 -9.10 0.95
N LYS A 169 -14.91 -10.35 1.33
CA LYS A 169 -13.97 -11.46 1.35
C LYS A 169 -14.19 -12.35 0.12
N ILE A 170 -13.28 -12.22 -0.86
CA ILE A 170 -13.39 -12.84 -2.19
C ILE A 170 -13.52 -14.38 -2.13
N ASP A 171 -12.86 -15.03 -1.19
CA ASP A 171 -12.83 -16.50 -1.07
C ASP A 171 -14.18 -17.12 -0.69
N THR A 172 -15.00 -16.39 0.07
CA THR A 172 -16.24 -16.87 0.68
C THR A 172 -17.46 -16.06 0.23
N ASN A 173 -17.23 -15.03 -0.59
CA ASN A 173 -18.17 -13.97 -0.95
C ASN A 173 -18.81 -13.29 0.26
N GLN A 174 -18.18 -13.31 1.43
CA GLN A 174 -18.76 -12.72 2.63
C GLN A 174 -18.57 -11.21 2.64
N ILE A 175 -19.62 -10.49 3.02
CA ILE A 175 -19.63 -9.04 3.14
C ILE A 175 -20.02 -8.58 4.54
N ALA A 176 -19.40 -7.49 4.96
CA ALA A 176 -19.72 -6.76 6.18
C ALA A 176 -19.50 -5.28 5.93
N CYS A 177 -20.17 -4.42 6.69
CA CYS A 177 -19.95 -2.99 6.65
C CYS A 177 -19.71 -2.44 8.06
N GLY A 178 -19.19 -1.21 8.11
CA GLY A 178 -19.12 -0.45 9.33
C GLY A 178 -19.15 1.04 9.06
N GLY A 179 -19.24 1.81 10.13
CA GLY A 179 -19.16 3.25 10.03
C GLY A 179 -19.08 3.94 11.38
N VAL A 180 -18.76 5.22 11.32
CA VAL A 180 -18.58 6.10 12.47
C VAL A 180 -19.19 7.46 12.20
N ALA A 181 -19.94 7.97 13.17
CA ALA A 181 -20.48 9.32 13.21
C ALA A 181 -19.61 10.23 14.06
N ARG A 182 -19.31 11.43 13.55
CA ARG A 182 -18.58 12.48 14.27
C ARG A 182 -19.31 13.81 14.19
N ASN A 183 -19.19 14.61 15.25
CA ASN A 183 -19.75 15.96 15.32
C ASN A 183 -18.81 17.01 14.66
N GLN A 184 -19.20 18.29 14.71
CA GLN A 184 -18.46 19.43 14.18
C GLN A 184 -17.07 19.66 14.82
N SER A 185 -16.83 19.13 16.02
CA SER A 185 -15.50 19.13 16.66
C SER A 185 -14.66 17.91 16.29
N GLY A 186 -15.17 17.03 15.42
CA GLY A 186 -14.59 15.73 15.10
C GLY A 186 -14.65 14.71 16.23
N LYS A 187 -15.42 14.98 17.29
CA LYS A 187 -15.63 14.06 18.40
C LYS A 187 -16.50 12.91 17.94
N TRP A 188 -16.11 11.69 18.31
CA TRP A 188 -16.89 10.48 18.11
C TRP A 188 -18.26 10.56 18.82
N ILE A 189 -19.32 10.16 18.12
CA ILE A 189 -20.69 10.10 18.65
C ILE A 189 -21.15 8.65 18.77
N VAL A 190 -21.13 7.93 17.65
CA VAL A 190 -21.63 6.55 17.54
C VAL A 190 -20.91 5.83 16.42
N GLY A 191 -20.82 4.51 16.48
CA GLY A 191 -20.30 3.68 15.41
C GLY A 191 -21.06 2.37 15.30
N PHE A 192 -20.93 1.71 14.16
CA PHE A 192 -21.54 0.41 13.91
C PHE A 192 -20.60 -0.49 13.12
N ASN A 193 -20.81 -1.80 13.27
CA ASN A 193 -20.28 -2.82 12.39
C ASN A 193 -21.37 -3.89 12.23
N LYS A 194 -21.55 -4.39 11.01
CA LYS A 194 -22.55 -5.43 10.71
C LYS A 194 -22.03 -6.41 9.68
N ARG A 195 -22.13 -7.70 10.01
CA ARG A 195 -21.99 -8.77 9.04
C ARG A 195 -23.31 -8.90 8.28
N ILE A 196 -23.25 -8.77 6.96
CA ILE A 196 -24.46 -8.73 6.12
C ILE A 196 -24.77 -10.13 5.58
N GLY A 197 -23.75 -10.87 5.13
CA GLY A 197 -23.96 -12.18 4.54
C GLY A 197 -23.07 -12.37 3.32
N LYS A 198 -23.63 -12.89 2.22
CA LYS A 198 -22.93 -13.02 0.94
C LYS A 198 -23.28 -11.89 -0.01
N GLY A 199 -22.31 -11.38 -0.76
CA GLY A 199 -22.50 -10.28 -1.71
C GLY A 199 -21.20 -9.86 -2.37
N ASN A 200 -21.17 -8.66 -2.95
CA ASN A 200 -19.98 -8.07 -3.54
C ASN A 200 -19.59 -6.77 -2.80
N ALA A 201 -18.44 -6.19 -3.16
CA ALA A 201 -17.94 -4.96 -2.54
C ALA A 201 -18.94 -3.80 -2.64
N LEU A 202 -19.58 -3.59 -3.79
CA LEU A 202 -20.57 -2.54 -3.98
C LEU A 202 -21.78 -2.72 -3.05
N SER A 203 -22.27 -3.95 -2.88
CA SER A 203 -23.34 -4.23 -1.92
C SER A 203 -22.91 -3.90 -0.49
N ALA A 204 -21.67 -4.21 -0.10
CA ALA A 204 -21.16 -3.90 1.23
C ALA A 204 -21.16 -2.38 1.50
N GLU A 205 -20.76 -1.57 0.52
CA GLU A 205 -20.80 -0.10 0.62
C GLU A 205 -22.23 0.45 0.77
N ILE A 206 -23.16 -0.01 -0.07
CA ILE A 206 -24.56 0.42 -0.04
C ILE A 206 -25.20 0.09 1.32
N TRP A 207 -24.92 -1.10 1.86
CA TRP A 207 -25.38 -1.47 3.19
C TRP A 207 -24.77 -0.59 4.28
N GLY A 208 -23.50 -0.22 4.17
CA GLY A 208 -22.85 0.75 5.05
C GLY A 208 -23.61 2.08 5.10
N ILE A 209 -23.90 2.65 3.94
CA ILE A 209 -24.66 3.91 3.82
C ILE A 209 -26.06 3.77 4.40
N TRP A 210 -26.77 2.68 4.08
CA TRP A 210 -28.12 2.43 4.57
C TRP A 210 -28.17 2.37 6.11
N PHE A 211 -27.24 1.65 6.74
CA PHE A 211 -27.16 1.59 8.21
C PHE A 211 -26.81 2.95 8.83
N ALA A 212 -25.91 3.72 8.22
CA ALA A 212 -25.61 5.07 8.68
C ALA A 212 -26.86 5.97 8.67
N LEU A 213 -27.64 5.93 7.59
CA LEU A 213 -28.90 6.69 7.48
C LEU A 213 -29.93 6.23 8.51
N GLN A 214 -30.05 4.93 8.74
CA GLN A 214 -30.95 4.39 9.76
C GLN A 214 -30.56 4.88 11.16
N ILE A 215 -29.27 4.82 11.51
CA ILE A 215 -28.76 5.32 12.80
C ILE A 215 -29.01 6.82 12.94
N ALA A 216 -28.78 7.60 11.88
CA ALA A 216 -29.03 9.03 11.87
C ALA A 216 -30.51 9.35 12.14
N TRP A 217 -31.42 8.58 11.54
CA TRP A 217 -32.85 8.69 11.77
C TRP A 217 -33.25 8.37 13.21
N GLU A 218 -32.75 7.25 13.76
CA GLU A 218 -33.02 6.81 15.12
C GLU A 218 -32.52 7.80 16.18
N HIS A 219 -31.35 8.41 15.94
CA HIS A 219 -30.77 9.43 16.83
C HIS A 219 -31.36 10.83 16.63
N LYS A 220 -32.31 10.99 15.70
CA LYS A 220 -32.93 12.28 15.34
C LYS A 220 -31.89 13.36 15.04
N PHE A 221 -30.83 13.00 14.32
CA PHE A 221 -29.84 14.00 13.92
C PHE A 221 -30.50 15.06 13.02
N PRO A 222 -30.02 16.32 13.08
CA PRO A 222 -30.62 17.43 12.36
C PRO A 222 -30.71 17.14 10.87
N LYS A 223 -31.86 17.47 10.28
CA LYS A 223 -32.09 17.48 8.84
C LYS A 223 -32.04 18.95 8.40
N ASN A 224 -30.84 19.47 8.23
CA ASN A 224 -30.66 20.83 7.72
C ASN A 224 -30.66 20.82 6.19
#